data_AF-A0A6J1P7K7-F1
#
_entry.id   AF-A0A6J1P7K7-F1
#
_cell.length_a   1.000
_cell.length_b   1.000
_cell.length_c   1.000
_cell.angle_alpha   90.00
_cell.angle_beta   90.00
_cell.angle_gamma   90.00
#
_symmetry.space_group_name_H-M   'P 1'
#
loop_
_entity.id
_entity.type
_entity.pdbx_description
1 polymer ?
#
loop_
_entity_poly.entity_id
_entity_poly.type
_entity_poly.pdbx_seq_one_letter_code
_entity_poly.pdbx_strand_id
1 'polypeptide(L)'
;MSHAIKFLSLQKPELEYEVAVRGETPANTVAELRKQINKLSQLYPSEEILYSHLDTSDDLSCTFELLNKINLTLAEEVFDKNTLNRIENLLFHVYHRINRIEPDKASSDQHSQCSELYKNLYDKLLNLKLKSVDPLAVVGISTDNQPLPTPINVTVTCEGNSRFPSEVVKLKYDGKSCVRSFIERVNEFTLARNISGSKLLTFATEFFAEDALHWFRSVKDQVS
;
A
#
# COMPACT_ATOMS: atom_id res chain seq x y z
N MET A 1 -19.15 -2.62 11.48
CA MET A 1 -17.86 -2.89 10.83
C MET A 1 -16.86 -1.88 11.38
N SER A 2 -15.63 -2.27 11.70
CA SER A 2 -14.61 -1.29 12.13
C SER A 2 -13.97 -0.64 10.90
N HIS A 3 -14.04 0.68 10.79
CA HIS A 3 -13.44 1.46 9.69
C HIS A 3 -12.02 1.89 10.07
N ALA A 4 -11.13 0.92 10.28
CA ALA A 4 -9.77 1.21 10.74
C ALA A 4 -8.92 1.86 9.62
N ILE A 5 -8.38 3.05 9.89
CA ILE A 5 -7.56 3.79 8.94
C ILE A 5 -6.10 3.32 9.01
N LYS A 6 -5.54 2.92 7.87
CA LYS A 6 -4.09 2.74 7.67
C LYS A 6 -3.46 4.09 7.31
N PHE A 7 -3.09 4.87 8.32
CA PHE A 7 -2.60 6.26 8.13
C PHE A 7 -1.41 6.36 7.16
N LEU A 8 -0.49 5.41 7.15
CA LEU A 8 0.69 5.45 6.28
C LEU A 8 0.37 5.32 4.78
N SER A 9 -0.85 4.90 4.44
CA SER A 9 -1.34 4.82 3.06
C SER A 9 -2.00 6.12 2.57
N LEU A 10 -2.24 7.07 3.46
CA LEU A 10 -2.81 8.38 3.14
C LEU A 10 -1.79 9.28 2.42
N GLN A 11 -2.27 10.25 1.64
CA GLN A 11 -1.43 11.29 1.03
C GLN A 11 -1.21 12.43 2.01
N LYS A 12 -0.39 13.40 1.58
CA LYS A 12 -0.01 14.56 2.40
C LYS A 12 -1.23 15.32 2.94
N PRO A 13 -2.24 15.69 2.14
CA PRO A 13 -3.36 16.49 2.65
C PRO A 13 -4.20 15.75 3.71
N GLU A 14 -4.42 14.45 3.55
CA GLU A 14 -5.19 13.68 4.55
C GLU A 14 -4.36 13.45 5.82
N LEU A 15 -3.03 13.30 5.70
CA LEU A 15 -2.14 13.26 6.86
C LEU A 15 -2.13 14.59 7.62
N GLU A 16 -2.08 15.72 6.92
CA GLU A 16 -2.16 17.04 7.53
C GLU A 16 -3.47 17.22 8.29
N TYR A 17 -4.59 16.83 7.68
CA TYR A 17 -5.90 16.85 8.34
C TYR A 17 -5.92 15.99 9.60
N GLU A 18 -5.43 14.74 9.53
CA GLU A 18 -5.46 13.82 10.67
C GLU A 18 -4.50 14.23 11.80
N VAL A 19 -3.41 14.95 11.51
CA VAL A 19 -2.55 15.54 12.54
C VAL A 19 -3.24 16.74 13.20
N ALA A 20 -3.82 17.64 12.39
CA ALA A 20 -4.50 18.84 12.87
C ALA A 20 -5.72 18.53 13.74
N VAL A 21 -6.55 17.57 13.34
CA VAL A 21 -7.74 17.17 14.10
C VAL A 21 -7.39 16.50 15.45
N ARG A 22 -6.14 16.05 15.63
CA ARG A 22 -5.61 15.54 16.89
C ARG A 22 -4.90 16.60 17.73
N GLY A 23 -5.00 17.88 17.33
CA GLY A 23 -4.50 19.01 18.11
C GLY A 23 -3.02 19.32 17.96
N GLU A 24 -2.31 18.68 17.03
CA GLU A 24 -0.93 19.07 16.68
C GLU A 24 -0.89 19.90 15.39
N THR A 25 0.08 20.82 15.29
CA THR A 25 0.33 21.53 14.03
C THR A 25 0.99 20.58 13.02
N PRO A 26 0.45 20.45 11.80
CA PRO A 26 1.04 19.58 10.78
C PRO A 26 2.47 20.00 10.40
N ALA A 27 3.39 19.05 10.39
CA ALA A 27 4.75 19.28 9.90
C ALA A 27 4.78 19.51 8.37
N ASN A 28 5.83 20.17 7.89
CA ASN A 28 5.96 20.55 6.48
C ASN A 28 6.24 19.37 5.55
N THR A 29 6.85 18.29 6.07
CA THR A 29 7.29 17.14 5.29
C THR A 29 6.45 15.90 5.57
N VAL A 30 6.21 15.08 4.54
CA VAL A 30 5.45 13.81 4.66
C VAL A 30 6.12 12.84 5.65
N ALA A 31 7.44 12.85 5.72
CA ALA A 31 8.18 11.99 6.65
C ALA A 31 7.90 12.36 8.11
N GLU A 32 7.83 13.65 8.43
CA GLU A 32 7.51 14.13 9.77
C GLU A 32 6.03 13.95 10.09
N LEU A 33 5.13 14.22 9.14
CA LEU A 33 3.69 13.94 9.29
C LEU A 33 3.43 12.47 9.63
N ARG A 34 4.15 11.54 8.98
CA ARG A 34 4.07 10.10 9.29
C ARG A 34 4.56 9.76 10.69
N LYS A 35 5.58 10.47 11.20
CA LYS A 35 6.05 10.31 12.59
C LYS A 35 5.02 10.85 13.58
N GLN A 36 4.46 12.03 13.32
CA GLN A 36 3.41 12.63 14.15
C GLN A 36 2.20 11.71 14.22
N ILE A 37 1.65 11.30 13.07
CA ILE A 37 0.43 10.49 13.05
C ILE A 37 0.63 9.12 13.71
N ASN A 38 1.80 8.47 13.56
CA ASN A 38 2.06 7.19 14.21
C ASN A 38 2.02 7.28 15.75
N LYS A 39 2.49 8.40 16.31
CA LYS A 39 2.40 8.67 17.74
C LYS A 39 0.96 9.02 18.13
N LEU A 40 0.34 9.94 17.40
CA LEU A 40 -0.98 10.47 17.71
C LEU A 40 -2.08 9.43 17.56
N SER A 41 -2.01 8.53 16.58
CA SER A 41 -3.03 7.49 16.37
C SER A 41 -3.07 6.43 17.48
N GLN A 42 -1.99 6.28 18.26
CA GLN A 42 -1.94 5.39 19.42
C GLN A 42 -2.58 6.04 20.65
N LEU A 43 -2.47 7.36 20.77
CA LEU A 43 -3.00 8.13 21.89
C LEU A 43 -4.46 8.51 21.68
N TYR A 44 -4.83 8.81 20.44
CA TYR A 44 -6.14 9.30 20.03
C TYR A 44 -6.64 8.48 18.83
N PRO A 45 -7.27 7.33 19.08
CA PRO A 45 -7.95 6.53 18.05
C PRO A 45 -8.97 7.37 17.27
N SER A 46 -9.20 7.02 15.99
CA SER A 46 -10.10 7.79 15.12
C SER A 46 -11.52 7.94 15.67
N GLU A 47 -12.00 6.94 16.41
CA GLU A 47 -13.35 6.89 17.00
C GLU A 47 -13.52 7.84 18.20
N GLU A 48 -12.42 8.25 18.84
CA GLU A 48 -12.44 9.17 19.98
C GLU A 48 -12.41 10.64 19.55
N ILE A 49 -12.21 10.89 18.26
CA ILE A 49 -12.15 12.23 17.69
C ILE A 49 -13.55 12.58 17.21
N LEU A 50 -14.20 13.49 17.93
CA LEU A 50 -15.61 13.82 17.73
C LEU A 50 -15.85 15.03 16.84
N TYR A 51 -14.85 15.92 16.71
CA TYR A 51 -15.01 17.21 16.05
C TYR A 51 -13.91 17.45 15.03
N SER A 52 -14.26 18.13 13.96
CA SER A 52 -13.28 18.67 13.02
C SER A 52 -12.60 19.92 13.57
N HIS A 53 -11.42 20.22 13.06
CA HIS A 53 -10.71 21.48 13.32
C HIS A 53 -11.07 22.58 12.30
N LEU A 54 -11.84 22.22 11.26
CA LEU A 54 -12.27 23.11 10.19
C LEU A 54 -13.72 23.56 10.42
N ASP A 55 -14.09 24.69 9.82
CA ASP A 55 -15.49 25.12 9.75
C ASP A 55 -16.33 24.11 8.96
N THR A 56 -17.56 23.86 9.41
CA THR A 56 -18.48 22.86 8.83
C THR A 56 -18.62 22.97 7.31
N SER A 57 -18.78 24.18 6.77
CA SER A 57 -18.93 24.41 5.32
C SER A 57 -17.67 24.04 4.54
N ASP A 58 -16.50 24.44 5.03
CA ASP A 58 -15.22 24.20 4.37
C ASP A 58 -14.85 22.72 4.42
N ASP A 59 -15.14 22.09 5.56
CA ASP A 59 -14.88 20.66 5.76
C ASP A 59 -15.76 19.79 4.86
N LEU A 60 -17.05 20.12 4.74
CA LEU A 60 -17.96 19.47 3.81
C LEU A 60 -17.55 19.68 2.35
N SER A 61 -17.10 20.88 1.98
CA SER A 61 -16.62 21.14 0.61
C SER A 61 -15.41 20.27 0.28
N CYS A 62 -14.41 20.24 1.17
CA CYS A 62 -13.23 19.39 1.02
C CYS A 62 -13.57 17.90 0.97
N THR A 63 -14.52 17.46 1.81
CA THR A 63 -15.01 16.08 1.83
C THR A 63 -15.72 15.71 0.53
N PHE A 64 -16.56 16.60 0.01
CA PHE A 64 -17.25 16.42 -1.25
C PHE A 64 -16.28 16.35 -2.45
N GLU A 65 -15.28 17.23 -2.50
CA GLU A 65 -14.22 17.17 -3.51
C GLU A 65 -13.45 15.85 -3.47
N LEU A 66 -13.12 15.36 -2.27
CA LEU A 66 -12.43 14.08 -2.09
C LEU A 66 -13.29 12.91 -2.59
N LEU A 67 -14.58 12.90 -2.26
CA LEU A 67 -15.53 11.90 -2.75
C LEU A 67 -15.66 11.94 -4.28
N ASN A 68 -15.70 13.13 -4.89
CA ASN A 68 -15.74 13.25 -6.36
C ASN A 68 -14.46 12.72 -7.01
N LYS A 69 -13.28 13.00 -6.43
CA LYS A 69 -12.01 12.42 -6.90
C LYS A 69 -12.05 10.89 -6.85
N ILE A 70 -12.56 10.31 -5.75
CA ILE A 70 -12.73 8.86 -5.63
C ILE A 70 -13.71 8.32 -6.67
N ASN A 71 -14.83 9.01 -6.91
CA ASN A 71 -15.81 8.61 -7.91
C ASN A 71 -15.21 8.56 -9.32
N LEU A 72 -14.42 9.58 -9.67
CA LEU A 72 -13.70 9.64 -10.95
C LEU A 72 -12.70 8.49 -11.07
N THR A 73 -11.91 8.22 -10.02
CA THR A 73 -10.99 7.07 -10.03
C THR A 73 -11.77 5.76 -10.19
N LEU A 74 -12.88 5.57 -9.48
CA LEU A 74 -13.74 4.38 -9.58
C LEU A 74 -14.51 4.28 -10.91
N ALA A 75 -14.40 5.25 -11.82
CA ALA A 75 -15.01 5.16 -13.15
C ALA A 75 -14.17 4.33 -14.14
N GLU A 76 -12.91 4.03 -13.83
CA GLU A 76 -12.07 3.15 -14.64
C GLU A 76 -12.59 1.70 -14.63
N GLU A 77 -12.33 0.93 -15.69
CA GLU A 77 -12.90 -0.42 -15.86
C GLU A 77 -12.09 -1.53 -15.18
N VAL A 78 -10.79 -1.32 -14.98
CA VAL A 78 -9.86 -2.33 -14.44
C VAL A 78 -9.08 -1.75 -13.28
N PHE A 79 -9.23 -2.36 -12.10
CA PHE A 79 -8.47 -1.98 -10.91
C PHE A 79 -7.62 -3.14 -10.41
N ASP A 80 -6.38 -2.83 -10.07
CA ASP A 80 -5.58 -3.73 -9.26
C ASP A 80 -6.05 -3.72 -7.80
N LYS A 81 -5.75 -4.81 -7.08
CA LYS A 81 -6.13 -5.00 -5.67
C LYS A 81 -5.55 -3.92 -4.74
N ASN A 82 -4.36 -3.39 -5.03
CA ASN A 82 -3.75 -2.35 -4.20
C ASN A 82 -4.49 -1.01 -4.37
N THR A 83 -4.89 -0.67 -5.59
CA THR A 83 -5.70 0.51 -5.89
C THR A 83 -7.05 0.43 -5.18
N LEU A 84 -7.75 -0.72 -5.25
CA LEU A 84 -9.00 -0.92 -4.50
C LEU A 84 -8.81 -0.81 -2.98
N ASN A 85 -7.73 -1.38 -2.43
CA ASN A 85 -7.41 -1.27 -1.00
C ASN A 85 -7.04 0.16 -0.58
N ARG A 86 -6.40 0.92 -1.45
CA ARG A 86 -6.07 2.33 -1.22
C ARG A 86 -7.32 3.18 -1.22
N ILE A 87 -8.24 2.96 -2.15
CA ILE A 87 -9.55 3.63 -2.22
C ILE A 87 -10.38 3.28 -0.98
N GLU A 88 -10.42 2.01 -0.58
CA GLU A 88 -11.10 1.58 0.66
C GLU A 88 -10.58 2.35 1.87
N ASN A 89 -9.25 2.41 2.03
CA ASN A 89 -8.64 3.11 3.14
C ASN A 89 -8.97 4.61 3.15
N LEU A 90 -9.04 5.22 1.97
CA LEU A 90 -9.44 6.61 1.82
C LEU A 90 -10.92 6.81 2.16
N LEU A 91 -11.79 5.90 1.76
CA LEU A 91 -13.21 5.91 2.15
C LEU A 91 -13.36 5.77 3.67
N PHE A 92 -12.55 4.94 4.34
CA PHE A 92 -12.56 4.88 5.81
C PHE A 92 -12.17 6.20 6.45
N HIS A 93 -11.16 6.90 5.90
CA HIS A 93 -10.83 8.25 6.36
C HIS A 93 -12.00 9.23 6.16
N VAL A 94 -12.66 9.19 4.98
CA VAL A 94 -13.82 10.02 4.69
C VAL A 94 -15.00 9.71 5.63
N TYR A 95 -15.25 8.44 5.95
CA TYR A 95 -16.28 8.02 6.90
C TYR A 95 -16.11 8.73 8.25
N HIS A 96 -14.90 8.66 8.80
CA HIS A 96 -14.58 9.34 10.06
C HIS A 96 -14.76 10.84 9.96
N ARG A 97 -14.33 11.43 8.84
CA ARG A 97 -14.46 12.87 8.60
C ARG A 97 -15.93 13.32 8.56
N ILE A 98 -16.80 12.63 7.81
CA ILE A 98 -18.24 12.94 7.75
C ILE A 98 -18.90 12.86 9.13
N ASN A 99 -18.53 11.87 9.95
CA ASN A 99 -19.11 11.69 11.29
C ASN A 99 -18.63 12.72 12.31
N ARG A 100 -17.50 13.40 12.06
CA ARG A 100 -16.98 14.49 12.90
C ARG A 100 -17.62 15.85 12.60
N ILE A 101 -18.28 15.97 11.47
CA ILE A 101 -18.92 17.21 11.04
C ILE A 101 -20.32 17.24 11.65
N GLU A 102 -20.58 18.24 12.49
CA GLU A 102 -21.91 18.54 13.02
C GLU A 102 -22.61 19.52 12.05
N PRO A 103 -23.61 19.06 11.27
CA PRO A 103 -24.29 19.92 10.31
C PRO A 103 -25.23 20.89 11.02
N ASP A 104 -25.18 22.14 10.60
CA ASP A 104 -26.21 23.13 10.91
C ASP A 104 -27.37 23.07 9.89
N LYS A 105 -28.40 23.90 10.09
CA LYS A 105 -29.55 23.92 9.17
C LYS A 105 -29.17 24.25 7.72
N ALA A 106 -28.12 25.03 7.51
CA ALA A 106 -27.68 25.43 6.18
C ALA A 106 -26.86 24.34 5.47
N SER A 107 -26.11 23.54 6.22
CA SER A 107 -25.21 22.50 5.72
C SER A 107 -25.80 21.08 5.76
N SER A 108 -26.97 20.89 6.36
CA SER A 108 -27.68 19.60 6.46
C SER A 108 -27.84 18.88 5.12
N ASP A 109 -28.18 19.62 4.05
CA ASP A 109 -28.37 19.05 2.71
C ASP A 109 -27.03 18.56 2.12
N GLN A 110 -25.97 19.36 2.26
CA GLN A 110 -24.63 19.02 1.77
C GLN A 110 -24.02 17.85 2.56
N HIS A 111 -24.23 17.79 3.87
CA HIS A 111 -23.83 16.66 4.71
C HIS A 111 -24.54 15.37 4.29
N SER A 112 -25.85 15.45 4.05
CA SER A 112 -26.66 14.33 3.54
C SER A 112 -26.16 13.87 2.18
N GLN A 113 -25.85 14.80 1.27
CA GLN A 113 -25.29 14.51 -0.04
C GLN A 113 -23.92 13.80 0.06
N CYS A 114 -23.02 14.26 0.92
CA CYS A 114 -21.73 13.61 1.16
C CYS A 114 -21.92 12.19 1.71
N SER A 115 -22.84 12.03 2.66
CA SER A 115 -23.15 10.75 3.29
C SER A 115 -23.74 9.74 2.29
N GLU A 116 -24.62 10.19 1.40
CA GLU A 116 -25.20 9.35 0.34
C GLU A 116 -24.16 8.98 -0.71
N LEU A 117 -23.36 9.95 -1.16
CA LEU A 117 -22.28 9.70 -2.11
C LEU A 117 -21.24 8.71 -1.56
N TYR A 118 -20.87 8.86 -0.29
CA TYR A 118 -20.00 7.90 0.40
C TYR A 118 -20.56 6.47 0.34
N LYS A 119 -21.84 6.28 0.69
CA LYS A 119 -22.49 4.95 0.67
C LYS A 119 -22.45 4.35 -0.73
N ASN A 120 -22.85 5.12 -1.74
CA ASN A 120 -22.85 4.68 -3.14
C ASN A 120 -21.45 4.26 -3.62
N LEU A 121 -20.41 5.03 -3.28
CA LEU A 121 -19.03 4.72 -3.65
C LEU A 121 -18.50 3.49 -2.91
N TYR A 122 -18.85 3.34 -1.63
CA TYR A 122 -18.46 2.19 -0.84
C TYR A 122 -19.09 0.89 -1.35
N ASP A 123 -20.38 0.93 -1.69
CA ASP A 123 -21.08 -0.20 -2.30
C ASP A 123 -20.50 -0.54 -3.68
N LYS A 124 -20.19 0.47 -4.49
CA LYS A 124 -19.51 0.27 -5.79
C LYS A 124 -18.13 -0.38 -5.60
N LEU A 125 -17.35 0.08 -4.63
CA LEU A 125 -16.06 -0.51 -4.29
C LEU A 125 -16.20 -1.98 -3.87
N LEU A 126 -17.18 -2.31 -3.02
CA LEU A 126 -17.42 -3.68 -2.58
C LEU A 126 -17.74 -4.60 -3.75
N ASN A 127 -18.58 -4.14 -4.69
CA ASN A 127 -18.89 -4.86 -5.92
C ASN A 127 -17.65 -5.07 -6.82
N LEU A 128 -16.77 -4.07 -6.91
CA LEU A 128 -15.52 -4.19 -7.69
C LEU A 128 -14.54 -5.16 -7.03
N LYS A 129 -14.41 -5.15 -5.70
CA LYS A 129 -13.59 -6.10 -4.96
C LYS A 129 -14.08 -7.55 -5.10
N LEU A 130 -15.40 -7.76 -5.17
CA LEU A 130 -15.98 -9.08 -5.45
C LEU A 130 -15.65 -9.57 -6.87
N LYS A 131 -15.56 -8.66 -7.83
CA LYS A 131 -15.19 -8.96 -9.23
C LYS A 131 -13.68 -9.08 -9.45
N SER A 132 -12.86 -8.54 -8.54
CA SER A 132 -11.40 -8.64 -8.64
C SER A 132 -10.95 -10.07 -8.34
N VAL A 133 -10.57 -10.81 -9.39
CA VAL A 133 -10.04 -12.17 -9.28
C VAL A 133 -8.58 -12.09 -8.84
N ASP A 134 -8.20 -12.87 -7.83
CA ASP A 134 -6.80 -13.03 -7.45
C ASP A 134 -6.09 -13.85 -8.55
N PRO A 135 -5.10 -13.31 -9.28
CA PRO A 135 -4.44 -14.03 -10.38
C PRO A 135 -3.69 -15.29 -9.92
N LEU A 136 -3.57 -15.50 -8.60
CA LEU A 136 -2.97 -16.69 -7.98
C LEU A 136 -4.00 -17.71 -7.47
N ALA A 137 -5.31 -17.44 -7.59
CA ALA A 137 -6.36 -18.38 -7.23
C ALA A 137 -6.58 -19.45 -8.32
N VAL A 138 -5.53 -20.19 -8.68
CA VAL A 138 -5.65 -21.45 -9.43
C VAL A 138 -5.52 -22.60 -8.44
N VAL A 139 -6.55 -22.83 -7.64
CA VAL A 139 -6.79 -24.15 -7.04
C VAL A 139 -8.28 -24.43 -7.03
N GLY A 140 -8.71 -25.28 -7.97
CA GLY A 140 -9.78 -26.24 -7.77
C GLY A 140 -11.21 -25.77 -7.92
N ILE A 141 -11.70 -25.65 -9.16
CA ILE A 141 -13.06 -26.08 -9.50
C ILE A 141 -12.99 -26.86 -10.81
N SER A 142 -13.11 -28.18 -10.69
CA SER A 142 -13.44 -29.07 -11.80
C SER A 142 -14.94 -28.90 -12.10
N THR A 143 -15.28 -28.45 -13.30
CA THR A 143 -16.34 -29.02 -14.15
C THR A 143 -16.37 -28.38 -15.55
N ASP A 144 -16.24 -29.27 -16.54
CA ASP A 144 -16.69 -29.24 -17.93
C ASP A 144 -16.27 -28.15 -18.95
N ASN A 145 -15.43 -28.62 -19.88
CA ASN A 145 -15.49 -28.43 -21.34
C ASN A 145 -15.81 -27.03 -21.89
N GLN A 146 -14.78 -26.19 -21.99
CA GLN A 146 -14.64 -25.24 -23.11
C GLN A 146 -13.19 -25.18 -23.62
N PRO A 147 -12.97 -24.94 -24.93
CA PRO A 147 -11.65 -25.01 -25.54
C PRO A 147 -10.73 -23.90 -25.04
N LEU A 148 -9.53 -24.31 -24.60
CA LEU A 148 -8.41 -23.44 -24.19
C LEU A 148 -8.11 -22.36 -25.24
N PRO A 149 -8.05 -21.06 -24.87
CA PRO A 149 -7.12 -20.15 -25.50
C PRO A 149 -5.71 -20.51 -25.02
N THR A 150 -4.76 -20.61 -25.95
CA THR A 150 -3.35 -20.82 -25.65
C THR A 150 -2.84 -19.79 -24.65
N PRO A 151 -2.07 -20.20 -23.61
CA PRO A 151 -1.56 -19.26 -22.63
C PRO A 151 -0.55 -18.32 -23.29
N ILE A 152 -0.86 -17.04 -23.28
CA ILE A 152 0.09 -15.98 -23.63
C ILE A 152 1.13 -15.97 -22.51
N ASN A 153 2.34 -16.42 -22.82
CA ASN A 153 3.51 -16.26 -21.95
C ASN A 153 3.86 -14.76 -21.88
N VAL A 154 3.20 -14.04 -20.98
CA VAL A 154 3.57 -12.66 -20.64
C VAL A 154 4.71 -12.71 -19.63
N THR A 155 5.93 -12.64 -20.13
CA THR A 155 7.12 -12.45 -19.29
C THR A 155 7.18 -10.98 -18.87
N VAL A 156 6.74 -10.67 -17.65
CA VAL A 156 6.84 -9.32 -17.08
C VAL A 156 8.28 -9.10 -16.62
N THR A 157 9.09 -8.43 -17.44
CA THR A 157 10.40 -7.92 -17.03
C THR A 157 10.21 -6.56 -16.34
N CYS A 158 10.24 -6.57 -15.01
CA CYS A 158 10.39 -5.34 -14.22
C CYS A 158 11.83 -4.83 -14.36
N GLU A 159 12.20 -4.26 -15.50
CA GLU A 159 13.41 -3.42 -15.62
C GLU A 159 13.14 -2.05 -14.97
N GLY A 160 12.94 -2.09 -13.65
CA GLY A 160 12.75 -0.93 -12.79
C GLY A 160 14.03 -0.61 -12.04
N ASN A 161 14.79 0.33 -12.59
CA ASN A 161 16.00 0.90 -12.00
C ASN A 161 15.72 1.46 -10.58
N SER A 162 16.63 1.23 -9.61
CA SER A 162 16.83 1.96 -8.32
C SER A 162 16.24 1.50 -6.97
N ARG A 163 15.87 0.22 -6.73
CA ARG A 163 15.64 -0.29 -5.35
C ARG A 163 16.45 -1.53 -4.93
N PHE A 164 17.53 -1.81 -5.64
CA PHE A 164 18.39 -2.97 -5.35
C PHE A 164 19.08 -2.95 -3.97
N PRO A 165 19.64 -1.83 -3.47
CA PRO A 165 20.53 -1.91 -2.30
C PRO A 165 19.80 -2.28 -1.00
N SER A 166 18.55 -1.85 -0.81
CA SER A 166 17.89 -1.97 0.50
C SER A 166 17.45 -3.39 0.85
N GLU A 167 17.20 -4.25 -0.14
CA GLU A 167 16.78 -5.64 0.10
C GLU A 167 17.96 -6.61 0.03
N VAL A 168 18.98 -6.31 -0.76
CA VAL A 168 20.25 -7.07 -0.77
C VAL A 168 20.91 -7.02 0.62
N VAL A 169 20.80 -5.91 1.35
CA VAL A 169 21.28 -5.79 2.75
C VAL A 169 20.64 -6.80 3.71
N LYS A 170 19.45 -7.35 3.40
CA LYS A 170 18.78 -8.38 4.21
C LYS A 170 19.26 -9.80 3.90
N LEU A 171 19.87 -10.02 2.73
CA LEU A 171 20.41 -11.30 2.31
C LEU A 171 21.90 -11.34 2.68
N LYS A 172 22.21 -11.78 3.89
CA LYS A 172 23.60 -11.95 4.34
C LYS A 172 23.92 -13.39 4.70
N TYR A 173 25.15 -13.79 4.37
CA TYR A 173 25.77 -15.04 4.76
C TYR A 173 27.11 -14.78 5.43
N ASP A 174 27.24 -15.22 6.68
CA ASP A 174 28.39 -15.01 7.56
C ASP A 174 29.42 -16.16 7.52
N GLY A 175 29.10 -17.28 6.85
CA GLY A 175 29.94 -18.49 6.85
C GLY A 175 29.62 -19.49 7.97
N LYS A 176 28.72 -19.14 8.90
CA LYS A 176 28.34 -19.96 10.06
C LYS A 176 26.88 -20.39 10.02
N SER A 177 26.03 -19.55 9.46
CA SER A 177 24.62 -19.83 9.22
C SER A 177 24.42 -20.99 8.22
N CYS A 178 23.19 -21.53 8.18
CA CYS A 178 22.86 -22.65 7.29
C CYS A 178 22.98 -22.23 5.82
N VAL A 179 23.93 -22.83 5.09
CA VAL A 179 24.16 -22.61 3.65
C VAL A 179 22.89 -22.87 2.84
N ARG A 180 22.17 -23.95 3.15
CA ARG A 180 20.95 -24.35 2.41
C ARG A 180 19.87 -23.28 2.49
N SER A 181 19.61 -22.75 3.68
CA SER A 181 18.64 -21.68 3.90
C SER A 181 19.08 -20.34 3.31
N PHE A 182 20.38 -20.11 3.15
CA PHE A 182 20.89 -18.96 2.42
C PHE A 182 20.65 -19.10 0.91
N ILE A 183 21.03 -20.24 0.32
CA ILE A 183 20.82 -20.51 -1.12
C ILE A 183 19.34 -20.44 -1.49
N GLU A 184 18.46 -20.99 -0.67
CA GLU A 184 17.01 -20.94 -0.89
C GLU A 184 16.50 -19.49 -0.96
N ARG A 185 16.87 -18.65 0.02
CA ARG A 185 16.50 -17.22 0.02
C ARG A 185 17.09 -16.45 -1.16
N VAL A 186 18.31 -16.79 -1.59
CA VAL A 186 18.94 -16.18 -2.77
C VAL A 186 18.22 -16.60 -4.05
N ASN A 187 17.81 -17.86 -4.17
CA ASN A 187 17.04 -18.36 -5.31
C ASN A 187 15.64 -17.76 -5.37
N GLU A 188 14.96 -17.63 -4.23
CA GLU A 188 13.68 -16.93 -4.15
C GLU A 188 13.82 -15.47 -4.59
N PHE A 189 14.89 -14.80 -4.16
CA PHE A 189 15.18 -13.42 -4.53
C PHE A 189 15.47 -13.26 -6.03
N THR A 190 16.28 -14.15 -6.62
CA THR A 190 16.60 -14.11 -8.05
C THR A 190 15.37 -14.35 -8.91
N LEU A 191 14.51 -15.30 -8.51
CA LEU A 191 13.25 -15.59 -9.17
C LEU A 191 12.27 -14.42 -9.07
N ALA A 192 12.09 -13.87 -7.87
CA ALA A 192 11.17 -12.75 -7.63
C ALA A 192 11.57 -11.47 -8.39
N ARG A 193 12.86 -11.28 -8.67
CA ARG A 193 13.40 -10.08 -9.32
C ARG A 193 13.89 -10.31 -10.75
N ASN A 194 13.72 -11.52 -11.29
CA ASN A 194 14.20 -11.92 -12.61
C ASN A 194 15.67 -11.51 -12.86
N ILE A 195 16.56 -11.84 -11.92
CA ILE A 195 17.98 -11.50 -11.98
C ILE A 195 18.75 -12.67 -12.58
N SER A 196 19.53 -12.42 -13.63
CA SER A 196 20.43 -13.42 -14.18
C SER A 196 21.53 -13.78 -13.18
N GLY A 197 21.99 -15.04 -13.18
CA GLY A 197 23.08 -15.47 -12.29
C GLY A 197 24.36 -14.65 -12.45
N SER A 198 24.68 -14.20 -13.67
CA SER A 198 25.82 -13.30 -13.94
C SER A 198 25.69 -11.94 -13.25
N LYS A 199 24.47 -11.39 -13.18
CA LYS A 199 24.16 -10.13 -12.49
C LYS A 199 24.07 -10.32 -10.98
N LEU A 200 23.83 -11.53 -10.50
CA LEU A 200 23.85 -11.83 -9.07
C LEU A 200 25.29 -11.82 -8.51
N LEU A 201 26.24 -12.37 -9.26
CA LEU A 201 27.66 -12.43 -8.86
C LEU A 201 28.31 -11.05 -8.70
N THR A 202 27.82 -10.04 -9.43
CA THR A 202 28.27 -8.65 -9.25
C THR A 202 27.93 -8.08 -7.87
N PHE A 203 26.94 -8.63 -7.18
CA PHE A 203 26.56 -8.27 -5.80
C PHE A 203 27.08 -9.25 -4.75
N ALA A 204 27.94 -10.21 -5.12
CA ALA A 204 28.44 -11.23 -4.19
C ALA A 204 29.10 -10.64 -2.93
N THR A 205 29.80 -9.51 -3.06
CA THR A 205 30.42 -8.80 -1.93
C THR A 205 29.41 -8.16 -0.98
N GLU A 206 28.16 -7.97 -1.40
CA GLU A 206 27.08 -7.46 -0.55
C GLU A 206 26.36 -8.60 0.19
N PHE A 207 26.32 -9.80 -0.40
CA PHE A 207 25.72 -10.99 0.22
C PHE A 207 26.61 -11.63 1.28
N PHE A 208 27.93 -11.62 1.07
CA PHE A 208 28.85 -12.24 2.01
C PHE A 208 29.29 -11.26 3.11
N ALA A 209 29.27 -11.74 4.35
CA ALA A 209 29.75 -11.05 5.54
C ALA A 209 30.78 -11.92 6.26
N GLU A 210 31.59 -11.32 7.12
CA GLU A 210 32.57 -12.01 7.97
C GLU A 210 33.44 -13.02 7.19
N ASP A 211 33.52 -14.26 7.70
CA ASP A 211 34.39 -15.33 7.19
C ASP A 211 34.04 -15.71 5.75
N ALA A 212 32.75 -15.67 5.38
CA ALA A 212 32.32 -15.94 4.02
C ALA A 212 32.79 -14.87 3.02
N LEU A 213 32.90 -13.61 3.45
CA LEU A 213 33.42 -12.54 2.59
C LEU A 213 34.91 -12.70 2.36
N HIS A 214 35.66 -13.11 3.38
CA HIS A 214 37.08 -13.42 3.27
C HIS A 214 37.32 -14.60 2.32
N TRP A 215 36.53 -15.67 2.47
CA TRP A 215 36.56 -16.80 1.54
C TRP A 215 36.27 -16.34 0.10
N PHE A 216 35.19 -15.60 -0.13
CA PHE A 216 34.82 -15.14 -1.48
C PHE A 216 35.93 -14.30 -2.12
N ARG A 217 36.57 -13.40 -1.36
CA ARG A 217 37.70 -12.59 -1.85
C ARG A 217 38.91 -13.44 -2.24
N SER A 218 39.14 -14.58 -1.57
CA SER A 218 40.26 -15.48 -1.88
C SER A 218 40.05 -16.32 -3.14
N VAL A 219 38.80 -16.57 -3.53
CA VAL A 219 38.45 -17.38 -4.71
C VAL A 219 37.88 -16.55 -5.86
N LYS A 220 37.67 -15.25 -5.69
CA LYS A 220 36.95 -14.38 -6.64
C LYS A 220 37.43 -14.53 -8.08
N ASP A 221 38.74 -14.60 -8.30
CA ASP A 221 39.35 -14.71 -9.63
C ASP A 221 39.14 -16.08 -10.29
N GLN A 222 38.65 -17.08 -9.55
CA GLN A 222 38.32 -18.42 -10.05
C GLN A 222 36.81 -18.59 -10.33
N VAL A 223 35.95 -17.70 -9.81
CA VAL A 223 34.48 -17.80 -9.88
C VAL A 223 33.80 -16.64 -10.62
N SER A 224 34.57 -15.66 -11.14
CA SER A 224 34.06 -14.51 -11.90
C SER A 224 34.06 -14.74 -13.41
#